data_AF-A0AA94HU08-F1
#
_entry.id   AF-A0AA94HU08-F1
#
_cell.length_a   1.000
_cell.length_b   1.000
_cell.length_c   1.000
_cell.angle_alpha   90.00
_cell.angle_beta   90.00
_cell.angle_gamma   90.00
#
_symmetry.space_group_name_H-M   'P 1'
#
loop_
_entity.id
_entity.type
_entity.pdbx_description
1 polymer ?
#
loop_
_entity_poly.entity_id
_entity_poly.type
_entity_poly.pdbx_seq_one_letter_code
_entity_poly.pdbx_strand_id
1 'polypeptide(L)'
;MNPNNQMAPENITSNILPRKTLAEKMANLQLQKQKLAQKTAALNKEARKERDGQLIAWGIMVETQYRNGSSEQRERFITAAHELLKDRNLSRALAGFARLDNEIANMVKVYQPDNNTK
;
A
#
# COMPACT_ATOMS: atom_id res chain seq x y z
N MET A 1 -27.26 83.60 -22.24
CA MET A 1 -26.81 83.02 -20.95
C MET A 1 -27.32 81.61 -20.86
N ASN A 2 -26.47 80.70 -20.40
CA ASN A 2 -26.67 79.29 -20.04
C ASN A 2 -26.66 78.20 -21.14
N PRO A 3 -26.03 77.06 -20.82
CA PRO A 3 -24.82 76.66 -21.54
C PRO A 3 -24.83 75.20 -22.03
N ASN A 4 -23.97 74.98 -23.01
CA ASN A 4 -23.03 73.87 -23.17
C ASN A 4 -23.17 72.62 -22.27
N ASN A 5 -23.23 71.49 -22.99
CA ASN A 5 -22.28 70.36 -22.93
C ASN A 5 -22.72 69.00 -22.34
N GLN A 6 -22.41 68.01 -23.17
CA GLN A 6 -21.93 66.65 -22.88
C GLN A 6 -23.01 65.60 -22.56
N MET A 7 -23.42 64.84 -23.58
CA MET A 7 -22.82 63.54 -23.96
C MET A 7 -22.87 62.54 -22.81
N ALA A 8 -23.81 61.62 -22.92
CA ALA A 8 -23.91 60.43 -22.08
C ALA A 8 -22.61 59.61 -22.16
N PRO A 9 -22.00 59.20 -21.04
CA PRO A 9 -21.02 58.12 -21.07
C PRO A 9 -21.78 56.79 -21.15
N GLU A 10 -21.68 56.20 -22.32
CA GLU A 10 -21.93 54.79 -22.58
C GLU A 10 -21.10 53.88 -21.67
N ASN A 11 -21.58 52.64 -21.52
CA ASN A 11 -20.85 51.45 -21.07
C ASN A 11 -20.45 51.38 -19.59
N ILE A 12 -21.45 51.07 -18.75
CA ILE A 12 -21.21 50.10 -17.67
C ILE A 12 -21.18 48.73 -18.35
N THR A 13 -20.02 48.34 -18.89
CA THR A 13 -19.76 46.95 -19.25
C THR A 13 -19.81 46.16 -17.96
N SER A 14 -21.00 45.67 -17.61
CA SER A 14 -21.19 44.83 -16.45
C SER A 14 -20.34 43.59 -16.69
N ASN A 15 -19.22 43.47 -15.99
CA ASN A 15 -18.34 42.31 -16.04
C ASN A 15 -19.01 41.14 -15.28
N ILE A 16 -20.27 40.88 -15.60
CA ILE A 16 -21.09 39.81 -15.06
C ILE A 16 -20.64 38.57 -15.80
N LEU A 17 -19.78 37.78 -15.15
CA LEU A 17 -19.41 36.45 -15.63
C LEU A 17 -20.70 35.71 -16.04
N PRO A 18 -20.77 35.17 -17.27
CA PRO A 18 -21.97 34.50 -17.74
C PRO A 18 -22.38 33.38 -16.79
N ARG A 19 -23.67 33.37 -16.44
CA ARG A 19 -24.22 32.41 -15.49
C ARG A 19 -24.20 31.02 -16.13
N LYS A 20 -23.41 30.10 -15.56
CA LYS A 20 -23.32 28.71 -16.05
C LYS A 20 -24.70 28.08 -16.19
N THR A 21 -24.96 27.48 -17.34
CA THR A 21 -26.14 26.70 -17.66
C THR A 21 -26.22 25.42 -16.80
N LEU A 22 -27.39 24.80 -16.71
CA LEU A 22 -27.57 23.55 -15.98
C LEU A 22 -26.68 22.43 -16.54
N ALA A 23 -26.56 22.34 -17.87
CA ALA A 23 -25.71 21.36 -18.55
C ALA A 23 -24.23 21.55 -18.16
N GLU A 24 -23.73 22.78 -18.14
CA GLU A 24 -22.36 23.08 -17.72
C GLU A 24 -22.14 22.77 -16.23
N LYS A 25 -23.15 22.99 -15.37
CA LYS A 25 -23.07 22.61 -13.95
C LYS A 25 -23.01 21.09 -13.79
N MET A 26 -23.84 20.35 -14.51
CA MET A 26 -23.83 18.88 -14.50
C MET A 26 -22.50 18.31 -15.00
N ALA A 27 -21.98 18.82 -16.13
CA ALA A 27 -20.69 18.40 -16.66
C ALA A 27 -19.55 18.67 -15.67
N ASN A 28 -19.55 19.85 -15.02
CA ASN A 28 -18.58 20.17 -13.97
C ASN A 28 -18.67 19.24 -12.77
N LEU A 29 -19.88 18.90 -12.30
CA LEU A 29 -20.08 17.95 -11.20
C LEU A 29 -19.58 16.55 -11.57
N GLN A 30 -19.85 16.09 -12.79
CA GLN A 30 -19.39 14.78 -13.26
C GLN A 30 -17.86 14.74 -13.34
N LEU A 31 -17.23 15.78 -13.87
CA LEU A 31 -15.77 15.91 -13.89
C LEU A 31 -15.18 15.91 -12.47
N GLN A 32 -15.81 16.62 -11.52
CA GLN A 32 -15.37 16.62 -10.12
C GLN A 32 -15.49 15.22 -9.49
N LYS A 33 -16.60 14.51 -9.71
CA LYS A 33 -16.78 13.12 -9.24
C LYS A 33 -15.69 12.20 -9.78
N GLN A 34 -15.35 12.31 -11.07
CA GLN A 34 -14.27 11.54 -11.68
C GLN A 34 -12.90 11.86 -11.06
N LYS A 35 -12.59 13.15 -10.86
CA LYS A 35 -11.34 13.57 -10.20
C LYS A 35 -11.24 13.05 -8.76
N LEU A 36 -12.34 13.09 -8.00
CA LEU A 36 -12.40 12.53 -6.66
C LEU A 36 -12.16 11.02 -6.67
N ALA A 37 -12.84 10.28 -7.54
CA ALA A 37 -12.65 8.83 -7.67
C ALA A 37 -11.19 8.46 -8.00
N GLN A 38 -10.54 9.20 -8.91
CA GLN A 38 -9.13 9.02 -9.24
C GLN A 38 -8.21 9.28 -8.05
N LYS A 39 -8.44 10.38 -7.30
CA LYS A 39 -7.67 10.70 -6.10
C LYS A 39 -7.84 9.64 -5.02
N THR A 40 -9.06 9.18 -4.76
CA THR A 40 -9.33 8.10 -3.80
C THR A 40 -8.65 6.81 -4.23
N ALA A 41 -8.69 6.46 -5.51
CA ALA A 41 -7.99 5.27 -6.01
C ALA A 41 -6.47 5.38 -5.83
N ALA A 42 -5.87 6.56 -6.06
CA ALA A 42 -4.46 6.81 -5.83
C ALA A 42 -4.09 6.69 -4.34
N LEU A 43 -4.87 7.29 -3.44
CA LEU A 43 -4.66 7.17 -2.00
C LEU A 43 -4.76 5.72 -1.52
N ASN A 44 -5.76 4.97 -1.99
CA ASN A 44 -5.91 3.55 -1.67
C ASN A 44 -4.75 2.71 -2.20
N LYS A 45 -4.16 3.09 -3.34
CA LYS A 45 -2.98 2.42 -3.88
C LYS A 45 -1.76 2.63 -2.98
N GLU A 46 -1.50 3.86 -2.54
CA GLU A 46 -0.39 4.13 -1.64
C GLU A 46 -0.59 3.48 -0.26
N ALA A 47 -1.81 3.50 0.28
CA ALA A 47 -2.11 2.80 1.54
C ALA A 47 -1.88 1.29 1.43
N ARG A 48 -2.20 0.66 0.28
CA ARG A 48 -1.89 -0.75 0.05
C ARG A 48 -0.39 -1.00 -0.01
N LYS A 49 0.35 -0.15 -0.71
CA LYS A 49 1.82 -0.25 -0.83
C LYS A 49 2.49 -0.19 0.55
N GLU A 50 2.06 0.74 1.39
CA GLU A 50 2.53 0.89 2.76
C GLU A 50 2.24 -0.37 3.60
N ARG A 51 0.97 -0.83 3.57
CA ARG A 51 0.57 -2.06 4.28
C ARG A 51 1.34 -3.29 3.81
N ASP A 52 1.59 -3.41 2.51
CA ASP A 52 2.36 -4.52 1.95
C ASP A 52 3.83 -4.45 2.41
N GLY A 53 4.42 -3.26 2.50
CA GLY A 53 5.74 -3.04 3.09
C GLY A 53 5.82 -3.47 4.56
N GLN A 54 4.79 -3.14 5.34
CA GLN A 54 4.69 -3.56 6.75
C GLN A 54 4.60 -5.08 6.91
N LEU A 55 3.81 -5.76 6.06
CA LEU A 55 3.71 -7.23 6.04
C LEU A 55 5.06 -7.88 5.69
N ILE A 56 5.82 -7.29 4.76
CA ILE A 56 7.17 -7.76 4.41
C ILE A 56 8.11 -7.62 5.61
N ALA A 57 8.10 -6.46 6.29
CA ALA A 57 8.93 -6.23 7.47
C ALA A 57 8.65 -7.25 8.59
N TRP A 58 7.37 -7.56 8.84
CA TRP A 58 6.99 -8.62 9.79
C TRP A 58 7.46 -10.00 9.34
N GLY A 59 7.35 -10.32 8.05
CA GLY A 59 7.86 -11.58 7.49
C GLY A 59 9.37 -11.76 7.72
N ILE A 60 10.17 -10.71 7.44
CA ILE A 60 11.62 -10.70 7.67
C ILE A 60 11.93 -10.91 9.16
N MET A 61 11.20 -10.23 10.03
CA MET A 61 11.37 -10.36 11.49
C MET A 61 11.08 -11.79 11.96
N VAL A 62 10.01 -12.42 11.49
CA VAL A 62 9.67 -13.81 11.83
C VAL A 62 10.71 -14.78 11.29
N GLU A 63 11.15 -14.62 10.03
CA GLU A 63 12.20 -15.46 9.45
C GLU A 63 13.50 -15.38 10.27
N THR A 64 13.90 -14.16 10.67
CA THR A 64 15.12 -13.95 11.48
C THR A 64 14.99 -14.59 12.86
N GLN A 65 13.83 -14.47 13.51
CA GLN A 65 13.58 -15.12 14.81
C GLN A 65 13.56 -16.65 14.70
N TYR A 66 12.91 -17.19 13.67
CA TYR A 66 12.85 -18.63 13.43
C TYR A 66 14.26 -19.20 13.18
N ARG A 67 15.06 -18.55 12.34
CA ARG A 67 16.41 -18.99 11.97
C ARG A 67 17.36 -19.06 13.17
N ASN A 68 17.28 -18.07 14.06
CA ASN A 68 18.17 -17.96 15.22
C ASN A 68 17.58 -18.58 16.50
N GLY A 69 16.34 -19.06 16.44
CA GLY A 69 15.63 -19.59 17.58
C GLY A 69 16.03 -21.02 17.93
N SER A 70 15.77 -21.41 19.18
CA SER A 70 15.87 -22.80 19.60
C SER A 70 14.83 -23.69 18.89
N SER A 71 15.01 -25.01 18.94
CA SER A 71 14.01 -25.95 18.41
C SER A 71 12.62 -25.75 19.05
N GLU A 72 12.56 -25.42 20.34
CA GLU A 72 11.29 -25.12 21.01
C GLU A 72 10.64 -23.84 20.46
N GLN A 73 11.42 -22.78 20.23
CA GLN A 73 10.91 -21.54 19.66
C GLN A 73 10.39 -21.75 18.24
N ARG A 74 11.08 -22.56 17.43
CA ARG A 74 10.63 -22.94 16.08
C ARG A 74 9.31 -23.71 16.10
N GLU A 75 9.17 -24.67 17.01
CA GLU A 75 7.93 -25.43 17.15
C GLU A 75 6.72 -24.55 17.52
N ARG A 76 6.96 -23.51 18.35
CA ARG A 76 5.93 -22.51 18.67
C ARG A 76 5.46 -21.74 17.43
N PHE A 77 6.35 -21.41 16.49
CA PHE A 77 5.96 -20.78 15.23
C PHE A 77 5.15 -21.70 14.33
N ILE A 78 5.52 -22.99 14.24
CA ILE A 78 4.79 -24.00 13.46
C ILE A 78 3.39 -24.19 14.04
N THR A 79 3.29 -24.36 15.35
CA THR A 79 2.00 -24.48 16.06
C THR A 79 1.12 -23.24 15.81
N ALA A 80 1.67 -22.05 16.02
CA ALA A 80 0.94 -20.80 15.77
C ALA A 80 0.48 -20.66 14.31
N ALA A 81 1.27 -21.11 13.34
CA ALA A 81 0.85 -21.12 11.94
C ALA A 81 -0.36 -22.03 11.72
N HIS A 82 -0.37 -23.23 12.30
CA HIS A 82 -1.52 -24.15 12.24
C HIS A 82 -2.77 -23.58 12.90
N GLU A 83 -2.64 -22.84 14.00
CA GLU A 83 -3.77 -22.24 14.71
C GLU A 83 -4.34 -20.99 14.02
N LEU A 84 -3.47 -20.14 13.47
CA LEU A 84 -3.83 -18.80 13.01
C LEU A 84 -4.03 -18.69 11.50
N LEU A 85 -3.44 -19.59 10.70
CA LEU A 85 -3.47 -19.54 9.24
C LEU A 85 -4.36 -20.64 8.67
N LYS A 86 -4.91 -20.38 7.47
CA LYS A 86 -5.74 -21.33 6.73
C LYS A 86 -5.32 -21.42 5.27
N ASP A 87 -5.68 -22.53 4.64
CA ASP A 87 -5.55 -22.79 3.22
C ASP A 87 -4.15 -22.44 2.68
N ARG A 88 -4.11 -21.63 1.61
CA ARG A 88 -2.90 -21.19 0.93
C ARG A 88 -1.91 -20.48 1.85
N ASN A 89 -2.38 -19.76 2.87
CA ASN A 89 -1.47 -19.04 3.76
C ASN A 89 -0.78 -20.00 4.72
N LEU A 90 -1.49 -21.01 5.23
CA LEU A 90 -0.90 -22.09 6.02
C LEU A 90 0.13 -22.86 5.20
N SER A 91 -0.24 -23.31 3.99
CA SER A 91 0.68 -24.06 3.12
C SER A 91 1.96 -23.27 2.81
N ARG A 92 1.84 -21.95 2.59
CA ARG A 92 3.01 -21.08 2.34
C ARG A 92 3.90 -20.92 3.57
N ALA A 93 3.31 -20.74 4.76
CA ALA A 93 4.06 -20.62 5.99
C ALA A 93 4.85 -21.90 6.29
N LEU A 94 4.21 -23.06 6.20
CA LEU A 94 4.87 -24.36 6.44
C LEU A 94 5.98 -24.64 5.43
N ALA A 95 5.75 -24.34 4.15
CA ALA A 95 6.80 -24.45 3.12
C ALA A 95 7.97 -23.50 3.40
N GLY A 96 7.69 -22.30 3.94
CA GLY A 96 8.71 -21.34 4.38
C GLY A 96 9.56 -21.89 5.52
N PHE A 97 8.93 -22.40 6.58
CA PHE A 97 9.66 -23.01 7.71
C PHE A 97 10.50 -24.21 7.29
N ALA A 98 9.94 -25.11 6.47
CA ALA A 98 10.68 -26.27 5.95
C ALA A 98 11.92 -25.85 5.13
N ARG A 99 11.83 -24.77 4.34
CA ARG A 99 12.99 -24.20 3.64
C ARG A 99 14.06 -23.73 4.63
N LEU A 100 13.66 -22.99 5.68
CA LEU A 100 14.58 -22.49 6.70
C LEU A 100 15.26 -23.63 7.47
N ASP A 101 14.54 -24.69 7.81
CA ASP A 101 15.12 -25.85 8.51
C ASP A 101 16.20 -26.54 7.66
N ASN A 102 15.97 -26.66 6.34
CA ASN A 102 16.98 -27.18 5.42
C ASN A 102 18.22 -26.28 5.35
N GLU A 103 18.03 -24.96 5.31
CA GLU A 103 19.14 -24.00 5.31
C GLU A 103 19.97 -24.08 6.61
N ILE A 104 19.31 -24.19 7.76
CA ILE A 104 19.97 -24.33 9.07
C ILE A 104 20.76 -25.65 9.13
N ALA A 105 20.16 -26.77 8.69
CA ALA A 105 20.85 -28.05 8.65
C ALA A 105 22.08 -28.03 7.75
N ASN A 106 22.01 -27.34 6.61
CA ASN A 106 23.16 -27.18 5.71
C ASN A 106 24.27 -26.32 6.32
N MET A 107 23.93 -25.25 7.05
CA MET A 107 24.92 -24.45 7.76
C MET A 107 25.69 -25.28 8.79
N VAL A 108 25.00 -26.13 9.57
CA VAL A 108 25.64 -27.00 10.56
C VAL A 108 26.65 -27.95 9.90
N LYS A 109 26.31 -28.53 8.74
CA LYS A 109 27.21 -29.44 7.99
C LYS A 109 28.48 -28.74 7.49
N VAL A 110 28.39 -27.48 7.07
CA VAL A 110 29.57 -26.73 6.56
C VAL A 110 30.57 -26.39 7.67
N TYR A 111 30.09 -26.18 8.91
CA TYR A 111 30.94 -25.82 10.05
C TYR A 111 31.41 -27.01 10.90
N GLN A 112 30.93 -28.22 10.61
CA GLN A 112 31.45 -29.47 11.14
C GLN A 112 31.95 -30.33 9.98
N PRO A 113 33.18 -30.10 9.46
CA PRO A 113 33.73 -30.99 8.45
C PRO A 113 33.82 -32.40 9.02
N ASP A 114 33.44 -33.40 8.22
CA ASP A 114 33.41 -34.81 8.59
C ASP A 114 34.75 -35.24 9.20
N ASN A 115 34.83 -35.26 10.53
CA ASN A 115 35.99 -35.76 11.28
C ASN A 115 36.10 -37.30 11.25
N ASN A 116 35.52 -37.95 10.23
CA ASN A 116 35.57 -39.39 10.03
C ASN A 116 36.25 -39.71 8.71
N THR A 117 37.56 -39.54 8.67
CA THR A 117 38.42 -40.38 7.83
C THR A 117 39.41 -41.06 8.77
N LYS A 118 39.09 -42.29 9.18
CA LYS A 118 40.04 -43.23 9.77
C LYS A 118 40.65 -44.06 8.65
#